data_AF-A0A4Y2VTR9-F1
#
_entry.id   AF-A0A4Y2VTR9-F1
#
_cell.length_a   1.000
_cell.length_b   1.000
_cell.length_c   1.000
_cell.angle_alpha   90.00
_cell.angle_beta   90.00
_cell.angle_gamma   90.00
#
_symmetry.space_group_name_H-M   'P 1'
#
loop_
_entity.id
_entity.type
_entity.pdbx_description
1 polymer ?
#
loop_
_entity_poly.entity_id
_entity_poly.type
_entity_poly.pdbx_seq_one_letter_code
_entity_poly.pdbx_strand_id
1 'polypeptide(L)'
;MVIEILIETIYSENLNDMEVEQLSKRVILAPTNKKTVEMNRSIIAKLQGMPPYALMLKKGVIVILLRNLNPKQGLCNGTCLLITGLHENFISAKTVSECNRGGVVFLPRIELAPSDVNLPFVLKRRQFPLIPAYAMIINKSQGQTFDQVGIYFDEPVFSHGQLYVALSRSRNPTHVKIYTKTSKVQGKLLNNKKYFTRNVVYEEGFE
;
A
#
# COMPACT_ATOMS: atom_id res chain seq x y z
N MET A 1 -0.73 -9.00 -15.65
CA MET A 1 -0.82 -10.43 -15.31
C MET A 1 -0.31 -10.77 -13.91
N VAL A 2 0.95 -10.51 -13.54
CA VAL A 2 1.49 -11.11 -12.28
C VAL A 2 1.26 -10.30 -11.00
N ILE A 3 1.30 -8.96 -11.09
CA ILE A 3 0.91 -8.09 -9.97
C ILE A 3 -0.58 -8.27 -9.65
N GLU A 4 -1.41 -8.45 -10.68
CA GLU A 4 -2.85 -8.67 -10.57
C GLU A 4 -3.18 -9.92 -9.78
N ILE A 5 -2.50 -11.05 -10.06
CA ILE A 5 -2.67 -12.29 -9.31
C ILE A 5 -2.40 -12.09 -7.81
N LEU A 6 -1.33 -11.37 -7.45
CA LEU A 6 -1.03 -11.11 -6.04
C LEU A 6 -2.07 -10.19 -5.40
N ILE A 7 -2.53 -9.16 -6.12
CA ILE A 7 -3.60 -8.27 -5.66
C ILE A 7 -4.88 -9.07 -5.42
N GLU A 8 -5.30 -9.90 -6.37
CA GLU A 8 -6.50 -10.75 -6.26
C GLU A 8 -6.36 -11.79 -5.15
N THR A 9 -5.16 -12.34 -4.95
CA THR A 9 -4.90 -13.28 -3.85
C THR A 9 -5.06 -12.60 -2.48
N ILE A 10 -4.59 -11.36 -2.35
CA ILE A 10 -4.60 -10.64 -1.07
C ILE A 10 -5.89 -9.89 -0.83
N TYR A 11 -6.54 -9.36 -1.85
CA TYR A 11 -7.71 -8.49 -1.73
C TYR A 11 -8.96 -9.03 -2.44
N SER A 12 -8.94 -10.28 -2.88
CA SER A 12 -10.03 -10.91 -3.64
C SER A 12 -10.29 -10.23 -5.00
N GLU A 13 -11.08 -10.86 -5.87
CA GLU A 13 -11.36 -10.33 -7.22
C GLU A 13 -12.14 -9.00 -7.18
N ASN A 14 -13.01 -8.83 -6.18
CA ASN A 14 -13.79 -7.59 -6.01
C ASN A 14 -13.43 -6.85 -4.72
N LEU A 15 -12.41 -6.01 -4.82
CA LEU A 15 -11.97 -5.07 -3.77
C LEU A 15 -13.11 -4.18 -3.23
N ASN A 16 -14.13 -3.88 -4.05
CA ASN A 16 -15.23 -2.99 -3.67
C ASN A 16 -16.25 -3.66 -2.75
N ASP A 17 -16.31 -5.00 -2.74
CA ASP A 17 -17.24 -5.77 -1.91
C ASP A 17 -16.68 -6.00 -0.50
N MET A 18 -15.41 -5.68 -0.28
CA MET A 18 -14.75 -5.87 1.00
C MET A 18 -15.12 -4.77 2.00
N GLU A 19 -15.41 -5.18 3.23
CA GLU A 19 -15.62 -4.23 4.32
C GLU A 19 -14.32 -3.47 4.66
N VAL A 20 -14.46 -2.22 5.11
CA VAL A 20 -13.33 -1.34 5.47
C VAL A 20 -12.43 -1.99 6.52
N GLU A 21 -13.01 -2.72 7.48
CA GLU A 21 -12.26 -3.43 8.51
C GLU A 21 -11.39 -4.54 7.89
N GLN A 22 -11.93 -5.31 6.94
CA GLN A 22 -11.19 -6.36 6.24
C GLN A 22 -10.05 -5.78 5.42
N LEU A 23 -10.28 -4.66 4.72
CA LEU A 23 -9.26 -3.96 3.94
C LEU A 23 -8.10 -3.48 4.83
N SER A 24 -8.40 -2.98 6.03
CA SER A 24 -7.40 -2.45 6.96
C SER A 24 -6.41 -3.49 7.51
N LYS A 25 -6.79 -4.77 7.48
CA LYS A 25 -5.99 -5.89 7.98
C LYS A 25 -5.19 -6.59 6.87
N ARG A 26 -5.13 -6.03 5.67
CA ARG A 26 -4.47 -6.63 4.50
C ARG A 26 -3.45 -5.66 3.90
N VAL A 27 -2.30 -6.18 3.48
CA VAL A 27 -1.23 -5.35 2.90
C VAL A 27 -0.44 -6.10 1.84
N ILE A 28 0.07 -5.38 0.84
CA ILE A 28 1.13 -5.83 -0.04
C ILE A 28 2.44 -5.10 0.31
N LEU A 29 3.50 -5.85 0.52
CA LEU A 29 4.82 -5.34 0.87
C LEU A 29 5.77 -5.48 -0.33
N ALA A 30 6.49 -4.42 -0.63
CA ALA A 30 7.53 -4.42 -1.66
C ALA A 30 8.87 -3.89 -1.08
N PRO A 31 10.03 -4.28 -1.64
CA PRO A 31 11.32 -3.76 -1.21
C PRO A 31 11.50 -2.25 -1.49
N THR A 32 10.91 -1.73 -2.58
CA THR A 32 11.18 -0.37 -3.07
C THR A 32 9.92 0.50 -3.19
N ASN A 33 10.11 1.81 -3.01
CA ASN A 33 9.08 2.85 -3.22
C ASN A 33 8.44 2.78 -4.60
N LYS A 34 9.27 2.64 -5.64
CA LYS A 34 8.83 2.63 -7.05
C LYS A 34 7.76 1.56 -7.26
N LYS A 35 7.98 0.36 -6.70
CA LYS A 35 7.06 -0.77 -6.87
C LYS A 35 5.80 -0.64 -6.05
N THR A 36 5.91 -0.15 -4.83
CA THR A 36 4.76 0.20 -3.99
C THR A 36 3.83 1.18 -4.70
N VAL A 37 4.36 2.24 -5.32
CA VAL A 37 3.56 3.24 -6.04
C VAL A 37 2.88 2.61 -7.26
N GLU A 38 3.58 1.77 -8.02
CA GLU A 38 3.00 1.07 -9.17
C GLU A 38 1.82 0.18 -8.76
N MET A 39 1.98 -0.64 -7.71
CA MET A 39 0.90 -1.48 -7.19
C MET A 39 -0.28 -0.67 -6.71
N ASN A 40 0.00 0.38 -5.93
CA ASN A 40 -1.03 1.27 -5.44
C ASN A 40 -1.82 1.91 -6.58
N ARG A 41 -1.18 2.32 -7.68
CA ARG A 41 -1.89 2.79 -8.89
C ARG A 41 -2.77 1.70 -9.50
N SER A 42 -2.27 0.47 -9.63
CA SER A 42 -3.06 -0.65 -10.16
C SER A 42 -4.26 -0.99 -9.27
N ILE A 43 -4.11 -0.97 -7.94
CA ILE A 43 -5.20 -1.23 -6.99
C ILE A 43 -6.23 -0.09 -7.07
N ILE A 44 -5.78 1.16 -7.12
CA ILE A 44 -6.66 2.32 -7.28
C ILE A 44 -7.44 2.28 -8.59
N ALA A 45 -6.82 1.87 -9.70
CA ALA A 45 -7.51 1.75 -10.97
C ALA A 45 -8.66 0.73 -10.92
N LYS A 46 -8.54 -0.32 -10.08
CA LYS A 46 -9.62 -1.30 -9.83
C LYS A 46 -10.72 -0.75 -8.89
N LEU A 47 -10.37 0.17 -7.99
CA LEU A 47 -11.31 0.85 -7.10
C LEU A 47 -11.99 1.99 -7.88
N GLN A 48 -13.17 1.72 -8.45
CA GLN A 48 -13.93 2.69 -9.24
C GLN A 48 -14.34 3.95 -8.43
N GLY A 49 -13.45 4.94 -8.39
CA GLY A 49 -13.83 6.35 -8.52
C GLY A 49 -14.23 7.16 -7.28
N MET A 50 -14.35 6.59 -6.08
CA MET A 50 -14.76 7.32 -4.87
C MET A 50 -14.12 6.77 -3.59
N PRO A 51 -13.77 7.61 -2.59
CA PRO A 51 -13.33 7.09 -1.29
C PRO A 51 -14.43 6.28 -0.60
N PRO A 52 -14.13 5.43 0.39
CA PRO A 52 -15.17 4.73 1.13
C PRO A 52 -16.13 5.71 1.81
N TYR A 53 -17.39 5.30 1.99
CA TYR A 53 -18.39 6.09 2.74
C TYR A 53 -17.87 6.37 4.16
N ALA A 54 -17.44 5.32 4.85
CA ALA A 54 -16.75 5.40 6.13
C ALA A 54 -15.24 5.31 5.91
N LEU A 55 -14.53 6.43 6.11
CA LEU A 55 -13.07 6.48 6.04
C LEU A 55 -12.48 6.32 7.45
N MET A 56 -12.09 5.10 7.80
CA MET A 56 -11.46 4.79 9.09
C MET A 56 -9.94 4.96 8.98
N LEU A 57 -9.38 5.92 9.71
CA LEU A 57 -7.95 6.21 9.71
C LEU A 57 -7.41 6.25 11.13
N LYS A 58 -6.11 5.97 11.26
CA LYS A 58 -5.34 6.20 12.49
C LYS A 58 -4.02 6.89 12.16
N LYS A 59 -3.44 7.57 13.15
CA LYS A 59 -2.09 8.11 13.04
C LYS A 59 -1.10 6.98 12.68
N GLY A 60 -0.18 7.26 11.77
CA GLY A 60 0.83 6.31 11.29
C GLY A 60 0.40 5.44 10.11
N VAL A 61 -0.86 5.51 9.65
CA VAL A 61 -1.29 4.83 8.42
C VAL A 61 -0.83 5.61 7.20
N ILE A 62 -0.44 4.87 6.16
CA ILE A 62 -0.18 5.43 4.83
C ILE A 62 -1.48 5.44 4.04
N VAL A 63 -1.78 6.57 3.42
CA VAL A 63 -2.95 6.80 2.57
C VAL A 63 -2.50 7.30 1.21
N ILE A 64 -3.40 7.28 0.23
CA ILE A 64 -3.17 7.77 -1.12
C ILE A 64 -4.20 8.85 -1.44
N LEU A 65 -3.73 9.95 -2.01
CA LEU A 65 -4.55 11.06 -2.43
C LEU A 65 -5.26 10.74 -3.75
N LEU A 66 -6.58 10.95 -3.82
CA LEU A 66 -7.44 10.63 -4.97
C LEU A 66 -7.65 11.80 -5.95
N ARG A 67 -7.27 13.03 -5.56
CA ARG A 67 -7.50 14.25 -6.33
C ARG A 67 -6.30 15.18 -6.22
N ASN A 68 -6.05 15.93 -7.28
CA ASN A 68 -5.06 17.00 -7.25
C ASN A 68 -5.55 18.09 -6.31
N LEU A 69 -4.80 18.36 -5.24
CA LEU A 69 -5.08 19.45 -4.31
C LEU A 69 -4.11 20.61 -4.53
N ASN A 70 -2.82 20.30 -4.66
CA ASN A 70 -1.79 21.28 -4.94
C ASN A 70 -0.62 20.65 -5.72
N PRO A 71 -0.69 20.62 -7.05
CA PRO A 71 0.36 20.05 -7.88
C PRO A 71 1.73 20.70 -7.69
N LYS A 72 1.77 22.01 -7.41
CA LYS A 72 3.03 22.74 -7.17
C LYS A 72 3.76 22.26 -5.92
N GLN A 73 3.02 21.73 -4.93
CA GLN A 73 3.58 21.15 -3.70
C GLN A 73 3.66 19.61 -3.75
N GLY A 74 3.40 18.99 -4.90
CA GLY A 74 3.41 17.53 -5.06
C GLY A 74 2.20 16.81 -4.48
N LEU A 75 1.12 17.52 -4.13
CA LEU A 75 -0.16 16.95 -3.69
C LEU A 75 -1.05 16.63 -4.90
N CYS A 76 -0.64 15.61 -5.64
CA CYS A 76 -1.29 15.11 -6.84
C CYS A 76 -2.05 13.80 -6.55
N ASN A 77 -2.95 13.43 -7.45
CA ASN A 77 -3.58 12.10 -7.46
C ASN A 77 -2.49 11.01 -7.49
N GLY A 78 -2.61 10.03 -6.60
CA GLY A 78 -1.64 8.95 -6.39
C GLY A 78 -0.53 9.27 -5.38
N THR A 79 -0.45 10.49 -4.83
CA THR A 79 0.55 10.82 -3.80
C THR A 79 0.30 10.02 -2.53
N CYS A 80 1.32 9.26 -2.08
CA CYS A 80 1.29 8.54 -0.81
C CYS A 80 1.65 9.47 0.37
N LEU A 81 0.81 9.48 1.39
CA LEU A 81 0.90 10.35 2.56
C LEU A 81 0.86 9.51 3.85
N LEU A 82 1.70 9.83 4.82
CA LEU A 82 1.67 9.28 6.17
C LEU A 82 0.80 10.17 7.06
N ILE A 83 -0.25 9.64 7.66
CA ILE A 83 -1.11 10.39 8.58
C ILE A 83 -0.36 10.72 9.87
N THR A 84 -0.24 12.00 10.19
CA THR A 84 0.42 12.48 11.42
C THR A 84 -0.57 12.93 12.50
N GLY A 85 -1.79 13.28 12.12
CA GLY A 85 -2.84 13.68 13.06
C GLY A 85 -4.22 13.72 12.40
N LEU A 86 -5.24 13.42 13.20
CA LEU A 86 -6.65 13.43 12.80
C LEU A 86 -7.35 14.51 13.61
N HIS A 87 -8.01 15.43 12.91
CA HIS A 87 -8.77 16.53 13.49
C HIS A 87 -10.20 16.50 12.94
N GLU A 88 -11.09 17.26 13.55
CA GLU A 88 -12.51 17.30 13.18
C GLU A 88 -12.73 17.66 11.70
N ASN A 89 -12.01 18.68 11.22
CA ASN A 89 -12.24 19.28 9.90
C ASN A 89 -11.09 19.07 8.89
N PHE A 90 -9.93 18.60 9.34
CA PHE A 90 -8.78 18.37 8.48
C PHE A 90 -7.92 17.20 8.98
N ILE A 91 -7.10 16.67 8.08
CA ILE A 91 -6.11 15.64 8.39
C ILE A 91 -4.72 16.23 8.17
N SER A 92 -3.82 16.06 9.13
CA SER A 92 -2.41 16.40 8.94
C SER A 92 -1.65 15.17 8.46
N ALA A 93 -0.79 15.34 7.46
CA ALA A 93 -0.01 14.25 6.90
C ALA A 93 1.36 14.73 6.40
N LYS A 94 2.24 13.77 6.09
CA LYS A 94 3.54 14.01 5.45
C LYS A 94 3.69 13.15 4.21
N THR A 95 4.35 13.67 3.17
CA THR A 95 4.62 12.89 1.96
C THR A 95 5.58 11.73 2.27
N VAL A 96 5.30 10.54 1.74
CA VAL A 96 6.12 9.33 1.99
C VAL A 96 7.40 9.33 1.13
N SER A 97 7.38 10.00 -0.02
CA SER A 97 8.54 10.08 -0.93
C SER A 97 9.63 11.01 -0.39
N GLU A 98 10.88 10.52 -0.39
CA GLU A 98 12.09 11.26 0.00
C GLU A 98 12.39 12.49 -0.87
N CYS A 99 11.85 12.55 -2.10
CA CYS A 99 12.04 13.67 -3.02
C CYS A 99 11.35 14.95 -2.54
N ASN A 100 10.28 14.84 -1.75
CA ASN A 100 9.62 15.98 -1.14
C ASN A 100 9.92 15.94 0.36
N ARG A 101 11.05 16.53 0.79
CA ARG A 101 11.30 16.91 2.20
C ARG A 101 10.35 18.03 2.67
N GLY A 102 9.08 17.94 2.29
CA GLY A 102 8.06 18.93 2.55
C GLY A 102 7.50 18.75 3.95
N GLY A 103 7.22 19.88 4.60
CA GLY A 103 6.59 19.95 5.91
C GLY A 103 5.22 19.27 5.98
N VAL A 104 4.62 19.34 7.16
CA VAL A 104 3.26 18.81 7.38
C VAL A 104 2.28 19.48 6.41
N VAL A 105 1.49 18.68 5.69
CA VAL A 105 0.40 19.14 4.83
C VAL A 105 -0.93 18.94 5.53
N PHE A 106 -1.88 19.83 5.24
CA PHE A 106 -3.24 19.77 5.78
C PHE A 106 -4.22 19.45 4.65
N LEU A 107 -5.00 18.38 4.86
CA LEU A 107 -5.91 17.82 3.88
C LEU A 107 -7.34 18.16 4.31
N PRO A 108 -8.08 18.97 3.53
CA PRO A 108 -9.49 19.27 3.80
C PRO A 108 -10.41 18.21 3.17
N ARG A 109 -11.68 18.22 3.61
CA ARG A 109 -12.76 17.52 2.88
C ARG A 109 -13.12 18.32 1.63
N ILE A 110 -13.23 17.65 0.48
CA ILE A 110 -13.63 18.25 -0.79
C ILE A 110 -14.90 17.59 -1.32
N GLU A 111 -15.60 18.27 -2.23
CA GLU A 111 -16.69 17.65 -2.98
C GLU A 111 -16.13 16.69 -4.02
N LEU A 112 -16.65 15.47 -4.03
CA LEU A 112 -16.31 14.43 -4.98
C LEU A 112 -17.59 14.00 -5.69
N ALA A 113 -17.52 13.90 -7.02
CA ALA A 113 -18.54 13.28 -7.84
C ALA A 113 -17.95 12.01 -8.49
N PRO A 114 -18.72 10.90 -8.56
CA PRO A 114 -18.32 9.74 -9.32
C PRO A 114 -18.27 10.10 -10.81
N SER A 115 -17.26 9.59 -11.52
CA SER A 115 -17.00 9.98 -12.91
C SER A 115 -17.94 9.31 -13.92
N ASP A 116 -18.56 8.19 -13.55
CA ASP A 116 -19.22 7.30 -14.50
C ASP A 116 -20.40 6.58 -13.85
N VAL A 117 -21.52 7.29 -13.67
CA VAL A 117 -22.77 6.68 -13.23
C VAL A 117 -23.88 7.24 -14.10
N ASN A 118 -24.63 6.35 -14.76
CA ASN A 118 -25.85 6.66 -15.50
C ASN A 118 -26.99 7.01 -14.52
N LEU A 119 -26.76 7.98 -13.66
CA LEU A 119 -27.75 8.54 -12.76
C LEU A 119 -28.43 9.72 -13.46
N PRO A 120 -29.74 9.92 -13.25
CA PRO A 120 -30.46 11.08 -13.77
C PRO A 120 -30.05 12.39 -13.05
N PHE A 121 -29.11 12.34 -12.11
CA PHE A 121 -28.60 13.48 -11.34
C PHE A 121 -27.11 13.30 -11.02
N VAL A 122 -26.44 14.41 -10.71
CA VAL A 122 -25.03 14.41 -10.28
C VAL A 122 -24.96 14.16 -8.77
N LEU A 123 -24.52 12.96 -8.38
CA LEU A 123 -24.25 12.66 -6.96
C LEU A 123 -22.96 13.36 -6.52
N LYS A 124 -23.06 14.29 -5.56
CA LYS A 124 -21.89 14.90 -4.90
C LYS A 124 -21.78 14.43 -3.46
N ARG A 125 -20.57 14.09 -3.02
CA ARG A 125 -20.28 13.75 -1.62
C ARG A 125 -19.07 14.53 -1.13
N ARG A 126 -19.21 15.19 0.01
CA ARG A 126 -18.11 15.89 0.67
C ARG A 126 -17.33 14.92 1.56
N GLN A 127 -16.08 14.63 1.20
CA GLN A 127 -15.24 13.68 1.93
C GLN A 127 -13.75 14.03 1.77
N PHE A 128 -12.90 13.52 2.66
CA PHE A 128 -11.45 13.55 2.44
C PHE A 128 -11.12 12.74 1.17
N PRO A 129 -10.33 13.30 0.23
CA PRO A 129 -9.99 12.62 -1.01
C PRO A 129 -8.88 11.58 -0.78
N LEU A 130 -9.07 10.68 0.19
CA LEU A 130 -8.06 9.74 0.65
C LEU A 130 -8.61 8.32 0.67
N ILE A 131 -7.72 7.39 0.39
CA ILE A 131 -7.93 5.95 0.60
C ILE A 131 -6.71 5.36 1.33
N PRO A 132 -6.86 4.28 2.08
CA PRO A 132 -5.70 3.54 2.60
C PRO A 132 -4.75 3.12 1.47
N ALA A 133 -3.44 3.13 1.74
CA ALA A 133 -2.48 2.50 0.84
C ALA A 133 -2.49 0.99 1.06
N TYR A 134 -2.78 0.25 -0.03
CA TYR A 134 -2.88 -1.20 -0.02
C TYR A 134 -1.53 -1.87 -0.25
N ALA A 135 -0.57 -1.15 -0.82
CA ALA A 135 0.83 -1.51 -0.85
C ALA A 135 1.68 -0.54 -0.03
N MET A 136 2.72 -1.04 0.64
CA MET A 136 3.73 -0.25 1.33
C MET A 136 5.14 -0.86 1.22
N ILE A 137 6.17 -0.11 1.57
CA ILE A 137 7.53 -0.65 1.64
C ILE A 137 7.68 -1.51 2.89
N ILE A 138 8.41 -2.62 2.77
CA ILE A 138 8.74 -3.52 3.89
C ILE A 138 9.25 -2.75 5.12
N ASN A 139 10.22 -1.86 4.97
CA ASN A 139 10.80 -1.12 6.10
C ASN A 139 9.79 -0.19 6.79
N LYS A 140 8.79 0.32 6.05
CA LYS A 140 7.73 1.18 6.63
C LYS A 140 6.63 0.37 7.33
N SER A 141 6.57 -0.94 7.09
CA SER A 141 5.69 -1.85 7.83
C SER A 141 6.26 -2.24 9.21
N GLN A 142 7.44 -1.75 9.60
CA GLN A 142 8.04 -2.09 10.89
C GLN A 142 7.14 -1.71 12.08
N GLY A 143 6.91 -2.66 12.98
CA GLY A 143 6.01 -2.49 14.12
C GLY A 143 4.51 -2.58 13.79
N GLN A 144 4.15 -2.95 12.55
CA GLN A 144 2.76 -3.19 12.14
C GLN A 144 2.50 -4.69 12.00
N THR A 145 1.24 -5.11 12.17
CA THR A 145 0.81 -6.50 11.99
C THR A 145 -0.49 -6.52 11.20
N PHE A 146 -0.59 -7.45 10.27
CA PHE A 146 -1.72 -7.63 9.35
C PHE A 146 -2.18 -9.08 9.36
N ASP A 147 -3.44 -9.30 9.00
CA ASP A 147 -4.03 -10.63 8.91
C ASP A 147 -3.61 -11.33 7.62
N GLN A 148 -3.61 -10.63 6.48
CA GLN A 148 -3.09 -11.15 5.19
C GLN A 148 -1.97 -10.26 4.66
N VAL A 149 -0.88 -10.89 4.24
CA VAL A 149 0.31 -10.20 3.75
C VAL A 149 0.72 -10.76 2.40
N GLY A 150 0.67 -9.93 1.37
CA GLY A 150 1.35 -10.18 0.11
C GLY A 150 2.78 -9.65 0.19
N ILE A 151 3.78 -10.43 -0.22
CA ILE A 151 5.16 -9.97 -0.35
C ILE A 151 5.54 -10.09 -1.82
N TYR A 152 6.00 -8.99 -2.40
CA TYR A 152 6.33 -8.94 -3.81
C TYR A 152 7.83 -8.73 -4.01
N PHE A 153 8.51 -9.76 -4.51
CA PHE A 153 9.93 -9.73 -4.88
C PHE A 153 10.09 -9.79 -6.41
N ASP A 154 10.04 -8.64 -7.08
CA ASP A 154 10.58 -8.54 -8.45
C ASP A 154 12.10 -8.56 -8.48
N GLU A 155 12.71 -8.07 -7.41
CA GLU A 155 14.13 -8.16 -7.10
C GLU A 155 14.32 -8.67 -5.66
N PRO A 156 15.48 -9.27 -5.34
CA PRO A 156 15.79 -9.69 -3.98
C PRO A 156 15.80 -8.51 -2.99
N VAL A 157 15.67 -8.82 -1.70
CA VAL A 157 15.90 -7.83 -0.64
C VAL A 157 17.34 -7.30 -0.70
N PHE A 158 17.53 -6.03 -0.39
CA PHE A 158 18.82 -5.35 -0.53
C PHE A 158 19.42 -4.90 0.81
N SER A 159 18.66 -5.01 1.91
CA SER A 159 19.13 -4.63 3.24
C SER A 159 18.99 -5.77 4.24
N HIS A 160 19.87 -5.78 5.23
CA HIS A 160 19.80 -6.72 6.35
C HIS A 160 18.46 -6.64 7.09
N GLY A 161 17.96 -7.78 7.56
CA GLY A 161 16.71 -7.90 8.30
C GLY A 161 15.43 -7.66 7.46
N GLN A 162 15.52 -7.20 6.21
CA GLN A 162 14.34 -6.83 5.42
C GLN A 162 13.41 -8.02 5.15
N LEU A 163 13.97 -9.18 4.80
CA LEU A 163 13.18 -10.40 4.59
C LEU A 163 12.48 -10.83 5.89
N TYR A 164 13.18 -10.74 7.03
CA TYR A 164 12.61 -11.04 8.34
C TYR A 164 11.47 -10.08 8.70
N VAL A 165 11.68 -8.77 8.50
CA VAL A 165 10.66 -7.73 8.69
C VAL A 165 9.42 -8.06 7.88
N ALA A 166 9.56 -8.43 6.60
CA ALA A 166 8.43 -8.74 5.73
C ALA A 166 7.64 -9.99 6.21
N LEU A 167 8.34 -11.08 6.53
CA LEU A 167 7.72 -12.34 6.95
C LEU A 167 7.02 -12.23 8.31
N SER A 168 7.55 -11.41 9.21
CA SER A 168 6.99 -11.19 10.55
C SER A 168 5.81 -10.20 10.57
N ARG A 169 5.27 -9.79 9.42
CA ARG A 169 4.07 -8.91 9.35
C ARG A 169 2.75 -9.64 9.51
N SER A 170 2.76 -10.97 9.47
CA SER A 170 1.60 -11.80 9.83
C SER A 170 1.95 -12.69 11.02
N ARG A 171 0.96 -12.95 11.87
CA ARG A 171 1.07 -13.96 12.93
C ARG A 171 0.89 -15.38 12.42
N ASN A 172 0.23 -15.55 11.27
CA ASN A 172 -0.05 -16.84 10.67
C ASN A 172 0.72 -16.98 9.34
N PRO A 173 1.64 -17.96 9.22
CA PRO A 173 2.40 -18.16 7.99
C PRO A 173 1.51 -18.51 6.77
N THR A 174 0.34 -19.12 6.96
CA THR A 174 -0.55 -19.46 5.84
C THR A 174 -1.17 -18.24 5.16
N HIS A 175 -1.21 -17.11 5.86
CA HIS A 175 -1.70 -15.82 5.37
C HIS A 175 -0.61 -14.97 4.71
N VAL A 176 0.62 -15.48 4.63
CA VAL A 176 1.71 -14.84 3.89
C VAL A 176 1.77 -15.45 2.49
N LYS A 177 1.62 -14.61 1.46
CA LYS A 177 1.72 -15.00 0.05
C LYS A 177 2.88 -14.27 -0.59
N ILE A 178 3.83 -15.02 -1.13
CA ILE A 178 5.06 -14.45 -1.68
C ILE A 178 5.06 -14.64 -3.19
N TYR A 179 5.17 -13.53 -3.91
CA TYR A 179 5.52 -13.52 -5.31
C TYR A 179 7.03 -13.35 -5.47
N THR A 180 7.64 -14.14 -6.35
CA THR A 180 9.06 -14.01 -6.69
C THR A 180 9.24 -14.09 -8.19
N LYS A 181 9.81 -13.05 -8.79
CA LYS A 181 10.16 -13.02 -10.21
C LYS A 181 11.43 -13.84 -10.45
N THR A 182 11.36 -14.83 -11.34
CA THR A 182 12.52 -15.67 -11.65
C THR A 182 13.66 -14.88 -12.29
N SER A 183 14.86 -15.05 -11.76
CA SER A 183 16.12 -14.49 -12.24
C SER A 183 17.29 -15.43 -11.84
N LYS A 184 18.53 -15.01 -12.08
CA LYS A 184 19.72 -15.76 -11.63
C LYS A 184 19.87 -15.80 -10.10
N VAL A 185 19.26 -14.85 -9.38
CA VAL A 185 19.47 -14.64 -7.93
C VAL A 185 18.22 -14.87 -7.09
N GLN A 186 17.09 -15.24 -7.71
CA GLN A 186 15.86 -15.63 -7.05
C GLN A 186 14.91 -16.33 -8.04
N GLY A 187 13.89 -17.01 -7.54
CA GLY A 187 12.85 -17.63 -8.37
C GLY A 187 12.61 -19.09 -8.05
N LYS A 188 12.09 -19.82 -9.03
CA LYS A 188 11.77 -21.24 -8.89
C LYS A 188 13.01 -22.10 -9.07
N LEU A 189 13.27 -23.01 -8.14
CA LEU A 189 14.34 -24.00 -8.26
C LEU A 189 13.98 -25.04 -9.32
N LEU A 190 14.97 -25.44 -10.14
CA LEU A 190 14.82 -26.33 -11.30
C LEU A 190 14.11 -27.66 -10.97
N ASN A 191 14.24 -28.16 -9.74
CA ASN A 191 13.87 -29.54 -9.42
C ASN A 191 12.65 -29.71 -8.50
N ASN A 192 11.97 -28.67 -7.96
CA ASN A 192 11.08 -28.98 -6.81
C ASN A 192 9.90 -28.09 -6.39
N LYS A 193 9.22 -27.34 -7.27
CA LYS A 193 8.11 -26.40 -6.89
C LYS A 193 8.49 -25.35 -5.81
N LYS A 194 9.72 -25.37 -5.30
CA LYS A 194 10.26 -24.49 -4.25
C LYS A 194 10.78 -23.20 -4.89
N TYR A 195 10.69 -22.14 -4.11
CA TYR A 195 11.15 -20.81 -4.48
C TYR A 195 12.32 -20.40 -3.57
N PHE A 196 13.25 -19.62 -4.10
CA PHE A 196 14.34 -19.02 -3.34
C PHE A 196 14.46 -17.53 -3.65
N THR A 197 15.01 -16.77 -2.71
CA THR A 197 15.45 -15.39 -2.95
C THR A 197 16.73 -15.13 -2.16
N ARG A 198 17.61 -14.27 -2.69
CA ARG A 198 18.84 -13.87 -2.00
C ARG A 198 18.47 -13.00 -0.79
N ASN A 199 19.07 -13.30 0.35
CA ASN A 199 18.94 -12.50 1.58
C ASN A 199 20.27 -11.79 1.87
N VAL A 200 20.20 -10.67 2.59
CA VAL A 200 21.37 -9.95 3.12
C VAL A 200 21.44 -10.20 4.62
N VAL A 201 22.51 -10.85 5.08
CA VAL A 201 22.73 -11.17 6.49
C VAL A 201 24.11 -10.65 6.88
N TYR A 202 24.16 -9.75 7.86
CA TYR A 202 25.42 -9.39 8.52
C TYR A 202 25.63 -10.35 9.68
N GLU A 203 26.89 -10.68 9.98
CA GLU A 203 27.22 -11.39 11.20
C GLU A 203 26.97 -10.44 12.38
N GLU A 204 26.02 -10.78 13.25
CA GLU A 204 25.87 -10.09 14.51
C GLU A 204 27.07 -10.47 15.38
N GLY A 205 28.02 -9.56 15.52
CA GLY A 205 29.06 -9.67 16.54
C GLY A 205 28.39 -9.55 17.90
N PHE A 206 28.20 -10.69 18.57
CA PHE A 206 27.95 -10.69 20.01
C PHE A 206 29.26 -10.28 20.70
N GLU A 207 29.43 -8.98 20.96
CA GLU A 207 30.38 -8.47 21.97
C GLU A 207 29.72 -8.47 23.35
#